data_AF-A0A917FII4-F1
#
_entry.id   AF-A0A917FII4-F1
#
_cell.length_a   1.000
_cell.length_b   1.000
_cell.length_c   1.000
_cell.angle_alpha   90.00
_cell.angle_beta   90.00
_cell.angle_gamma   90.00
#
_symmetry.space_group_name_H-M   'P 1'
#
loop_
_entity.id
_entity.type
_entity.pdbx_description
1 polymer ?
#
loop_
_entity_poly.entity_id
_entity_poly.type
_entity_poly.pdbx_seq_one_letter_code
_entity_poly.pdbx_strand_id
1 'polypeptide(L)'
;MRMKKQFLTLFAAGTMVAGSAFADTTLIYGNDQGQETTRMMLTPDVVKVSTNDETNTDVIFNGNKTEFVVVNHDEKSFMVFGEKEIEALSDVSAMMDRMIEKQMANIPEAQREQMRGMMESMIKNQMPKQAAAPVYKKSGDSKEYNGYNCDVVVKTVEGQSSGSFCVTEYGKLDVAPAEYAVISKFMKIAEKMASQFGQDNSMNFAAIGEVLPVYFKDAGQTGILMDVDNGDIDAALLTVPEGYKQQELPKEMF
;
A
#
# COMPACT_ATOMS: atom_id res chain seq x y z
N MET A 1 37.82 55.65 49.98
CA MET A 1 37.62 55.70 48.52
C MET A 1 37.28 54.28 48.05
N ARG A 2 36.01 54.02 47.68
CA ARG A 2 35.45 52.68 47.41
C ARG A 2 35.76 52.25 45.97
N MET A 3 36.43 51.12 45.78
CA MET A 3 36.68 50.49 44.48
C MET A 3 35.51 49.54 44.14
N LYS A 4 34.76 49.85 43.07
CA LYS A 4 33.64 49.04 42.56
C LYS A 4 34.19 47.86 41.74
N LYS A 5 33.84 46.63 42.12
CA LYS A 5 34.04 45.42 41.30
C LYS A 5 32.95 45.37 40.22
N GLN A 6 33.34 45.37 38.95
CA GLN A 6 32.46 45.08 37.82
C GLN A 6 32.36 43.56 37.65
N PHE A 7 31.16 43.01 37.80
CA PHE A 7 30.82 41.66 37.39
C PHE A 7 30.48 41.69 35.90
N LEU A 8 31.25 40.93 35.10
CA LEU A 8 31.01 40.71 33.68
C LEU A 8 30.11 39.48 33.54
N THR A 9 28.83 39.68 33.23
CA THR A 9 27.87 38.58 33.00
C THR A 9 27.94 38.18 31.52
N LEU A 10 28.48 36.99 31.23
CA LEU A 10 28.47 36.38 29.90
C LEU A 10 27.08 35.78 29.64
N PHE A 11 26.33 36.32 28.67
CA PHE A 11 25.11 35.70 28.13
C PHE A 11 25.51 34.67 27.07
N ALA A 12 25.38 33.38 27.37
CA ALA A 12 25.48 32.32 26.37
C ALA A 12 24.12 32.16 25.68
N ALA A 13 23.99 32.67 24.45
CA ALA A 13 22.84 32.43 23.61
C ALA A 13 22.91 31.00 23.03
N GLY A 14 22.15 30.08 23.62
CA GLY A 14 21.95 28.74 23.08
C GLY A 14 21.01 28.78 21.89
N THR A 15 21.54 28.63 20.69
CA THR A 15 20.76 28.44 19.46
C THR A 15 20.05 27.09 19.54
N MET A 16 18.75 27.09 19.86
CA MET A 16 17.92 25.90 19.68
C MET A 16 17.74 25.70 18.18
N VAL A 17 18.38 24.66 17.63
CA VAL A 17 18.03 24.14 16.32
C VAL A 17 16.66 23.48 16.51
N ALA A 18 15.58 24.22 16.25
CA ALA A 18 14.26 23.65 16.11
C ALA A 18 14.33 22.72 14.90
N GLY A 19 14.41 21.41 15.13
CA GLY A 19 14.18 20.44 14.07
C GLY A 19 12.77 20.68 13.56
N SER A 20 12.65 21.09 12.29
CA SER A 20 11.38 21.06 11.58
C SER A 20 10.92 19.61 11.55
N ALA A 21 10.02 19.25 12.46
CA ALA A 21 9.21 18.07 12.27
C ALA A 21 8.45 18.30 10.96
N PHE A 22 8.69 17.44 9.97
CA PHE A 22 7.84 17.41 8.79
C PHE A 22 6.46 16.98 9.29
N ALA A 23 5.44 17.78 8.97
CA ALA A 23 4.06 17.39 9.24
C ALA A 23 3.71 16.18 8.38
N ASP A 24 2.80 15.35 8.88
CA ASP A 24 2.28 14.20 8.17
C ASP A 24 1.50 14.66 6.92
N THR A 25 1.33 13.77 5.93
CA THR A 25 0.64 14.09 4.68
C THR A 25 -0.64 13.28 4.49
N THR A 26 -1.74 13.94 4.12
CA THR A 26 -2.98 13.29 3.67
C THR A 26 -3.28 13.64 2.22
N LEU A 27 -3.35 12.62 1.36
CA LEU A 27 -3.76 12.74 -0.04
C LEU A 27 -5.23 12.37 -0.18
N ILE A 28 -6.04 13.28 -0.72
CA ILE A 28 -7.48 13.07 -0.89
C ILE A 28 -7.79 12.93 -2.38
N TYR A 29 -8.33 11.77 -2.75
CA TYR A 29 -8.75 11.46 -4.10
C TYR A 29 -10.28 11.46 -4.20
N GLY A 30 -10.78 11.92 -5.34
CA GLY A 30 -12.20 11.85 -5.65
C GLY A 30 -12.50 11.45 -7.08
N ASN A 31 -13.79 11.26 -7.35
CA ASN A 31 -14.29 10.95 -8.68
C ASN A 31 -14.48 12.23 -9.52
N ASP A 32 -14.94 12.06 -10.77
CA ASP A 32 -15.20 13.18 -11.70
C ASP A 32 -16.32 14.14 -11.22
N GLN A 33 -17.07 13.79 -10.16
CA GLN A 33 -18.10 14.62 -9.52
C GLN A 33 -17.55 15.39 -8.31
N GLY A 34 -16.27 15.26 -7.98
CA GLY A 34 -15.63 15.88 -6.81
C GLY A 34 -16.00 15.24 -5.48
N GLN A 35 -16.55 14.02 -5.50
CA GLN A 35 -16.82 13.27 -4.27
C GLN A 35 -15.58 12.51 -3.86
N GLU A 36 -15.19 12.61 -2.59
CA GLU A 36 -14.08 11.84 -2.01
C GLU A 36 -14.38 10.34 -2.09
N THR A 37 -13.49 9.61 -2.74
CA THR A 37 -13.55 8.16 -2.89
C THR A 37 -12.42 7.45 -2.17
N THR A 38 -11.28 8.12 -1.98
CA THR A 38 -10.11 7.50 -1.36
C THR A 38 -9.31 8.54 -0.59
N ARG A 39 -8.88 8.19 0.61
CA ARG A 39 -8.00 9.00 1.45
C ARG A 39 -6.76 8.19 1.81
N MET A 40 -5.59 8.74 1.52
CA MET A 40 -4.32 8.14 1.88
C MET A 40 -3.63 9.00 2.93
N MET A 41 -3.50 8.46 4.15
CA MET A 41 -2.81 9.09 5.27
C MET A 41 -1.39 8.53 5.34
N LEU A 42 -0.41 9.41 5.42
CA LEU A 42 1.01 9.12 5.30
C LEU A 42 1.74 9.63 6.52
N THR A 43 2.57 8.77 7.09
CA THR A 43 3.56 9.11 8.10
C THR A 43 4.89 8.43 7.73
N PRO A 44 6.01 8.75 8.40
CA PRO A 44 7.27 8.06 8.20
C PRO A 44 7.25 6.54 8.50
N ASP A 45 6.20 6.04 9.16
CA ASP A 45 6.11 4.66 9.63
C ASP A 45 4.89 3.90 9.08
N VAL A 46 3.81 4.61 8.73
CA VAL A 46 2.50 4.03 8.40
C VAL A 46 1.91 4.68 7.16
N VAL A 47 1.35 3.85 6.28
CA VAL A 47 0.45 4.27 5.21
C VAL A 47 -0.92 3.68 5.51
N LYS A 48 -1.95 4.52 5.54
CA LYS A 48 -3.34 4.06 5.63
C LYS A 48 -4.11 4.53 4.39
N VAL A 49 -4.80 3.61 3.74
CA VAL A 49 -5.69 3.88 2.61
C VAL A 49 -7.11 3.55 3.05
N SER A 50 -7.97 4.56 3.06
CA SER A 50 -9.40 4.42 3.32
C SER A 50 -10.15 4.58 2.01
N THR A 51 -11.01 3.63 1.67
CA THR A 51 -11.92 3.75 0.53
C THR A 51 -13.33 4.05 1.00
N ASN A 52 -13.96 5.05 0.39
CA ASN A 52 -15.36 5.42 0.64
C ASN A 52 -16.22 4.92 -0.53
N ASP A 53 -16.10 3.63 -0.84
CA ASP A 53 -16.89 2.93 -1.87
C ASP A 53 -17.92 1.99 -1.24
N GLU A 54 -18.42 1.01 -2.00
CA GLU A 54 -19.40 0.02 -1.50
C GLU A 54 -18.86 -0.84 -0.35
N THR A 55 -17.53 -0.93 -0.22
CA THR A 55 -16.85 -1.71 0.81
C THR A 55 -16.10 -0.75 1.74
N ASN A 56 -16.73 -0.42 2.87
CA ASN A 56 -16.16 0.47 3.87
C ASN A 56 -14.94 -0.20 4.55
N THR A 57 -13.77 -0.07 3.93
CA THR A 57 -12.56 -0.78 4.29
C THR A 57 -11.36 0.17 4.39
N ASP A 58 -10.50 -0.13 5.37
CA ASP A 58 -9.20 0.49 5.48
C ASP A 58 -8.11 -0.57 5.24
N VAL A 59 -7.06 -0.17 4.53
CA VAL A 59 -5.81 -0.91 4.46
C VAL A 59 -4.74 -0.10 5.16
N ILE A 60 -4.17 -0.65 6.23
CA ILE A 60 -3.09 -0.03 6.99
C ILE A 60 -1.82 -0.84 6.76
N PHE A 61 -0.75 -0.19 6.33
CA PHE A 61 0.57 -0.78 6.22
C PHE A 61 1.53 -0.16 7.22
N ASN A 62 2.07 -1.00 8.10
CA ASN A 62 3.12 -0.61 9.04
C ASN A 62 4.50 -0.95 8.46
N GLY A 63 5.25 0.07 8.05
CA GLY A 63 6.55 -0.06 7.40
C GLY A 63 7.69 -0.52 8.31
N ASN A 64 7.52 -0.44 9.63
CA ASN A 64 8.48 -0.92 10.62
C ASN A 64 8.32 -2.41 10.92
N LYS A 65 7.08 -2.91 10.91
CA LYS A 65 6.76 -4.33 11.11
C LYS A 65 6.66 -5.13 9.81
N THR A 66 6.56 -4.45 8.67
CA THR A 66 6.20 -5.06 7.39
C THR A 66 4.89 -5.86 7.53
N GLU A 67 3.84 -5.14 7.91
CA GLU A 67 2.54 -5.74 8.26
C GLU A 67 1.41 -4.99 7.54
N PHE A 68 0.48 -5.73 6.96
CA PHE A 68 -0.78 -5.20 6.45
C PHE A 68 -1.91 -5.52 7.41
N VAL A 69 -2.76 -4.54 7.69
CA VAL A 69 -4.00 -4.72 8.41
C VAL A 69 -5.14 -4.30 7.50
N VAL A 70 -6.00 -5.25 7.16
CA VAL A 70 -7.24 -4.99 6.40
C VAL A 70 -8.37 -4.89 7.41
N VAL A 71 -8.99 -3.72 7.51
CA VAL A 71 -10.07 -3.42 8.43
C VAL A 71 -11.38 -3.38 7.65
N ASN A 72 -12.38 -4.14 8.09
CA ASN A 72 -13.74 -4.09 7.57
C ASN A 72 -14.63 -3.40 8.61
N HIS A 73 -15.12 -2.21 8.29
CA HIS A 73 -15.92 -1.41 9.21
C HIS A 73 -17.35 -1.89 9.35
N ASP A 74 -17.91 -2.53 8.32
CA ASP A 74 -19.27 -3.06 8.34
C ASP A 74 -19.38 -4.26 9.28
N GLU A 75 -18.37 -5.13 9.26
CA GLU A 75 -18.27 -6.30 10.15
C GLU A 75 -17.63 -5.99 11.51
N LYS A 76 -17.02 -4.81 11.65
CA LYS A 76 -16.15 -4.45 12.79
C LYS A 76 -15.10 -5.52 13.05
N SER A 77 -14.46 -5.96 11.98
CA SER A 77 -13.45 -7.01 11.97
C SER A 77 -12.17 -6.52 11.30
N PHE A 78 -11.07 -7.21 11.55
CA PHE A 78 -9.82 -6.94 10.85
C PHE A 78 -8.99 -8.20 10.69
N MET A 79 -8.16 -8.23 9.66
CA MET A 79 -7.17 -9.28 9.41
C MET A 79 -5.78 -8.67 9.40
N VAL A 80 -4.81 -9.39 9.97
CA VAL A 80 -3.41 -8.97 10.05
C VAL A 80 -2.57 -9.93 9.22
N PHE A 81 -1.83 -9.40 8.26
CA PHE A 81 -0.87 -10.13 7.44
C PHE A 81 0.53 -9.62 7.78
N GLY A 82 1.26 -10.39 8.58
CA GLY A 82 2.66 -10.09 8.90
C GLY A 82 3.60 -10.52 7.77
N GLU A 83 4.90 -10.31 7.99
CA GLU A 83 5.94 -10.66 7.02
C GLU A 83 5.89 -12.13 6.59
N LYS A 84 5.68 -13.06 7.53
CA LYS A 84 5.57 -14.49 7.25
C LYS A 84 4.36 -14.80 6.37
N GLU A 85 3.23 -14.16 6.66
CA GLU A 85 2.02 -14.35 5.89
C GLU A 85 2.18 -13.78 4.48
N ILE A 86 2.79 -12.59 4.35
CA ILE A 86 3.12 -11.98 3.05
C ILE A 86 4.05 -12.86 2.23
N GLU A 87 5.08 -13.46 2.87
CA GLU A 87 5.98 -14.42 2.23
C GLU A 87 5.24 -15.68 1.77
N ALA A 88 4.41 -16.27 2.63
CA ALA A 88 3.65 -17.46 2.30
C ALA A 88 2.62 -17.23 1.18
N LEU A 89 1.92 -16.09 1.18
CA LEU A 89 0.99 -15.71 0.11
C LEU A 89 1.73 -15.42 -1.20
N SER A 90 3.01 -15.04 -1.14
CA SER A 90 3.83 -14.82 -2.33
C SER A 90 4.37 -16.09 -2.97
N ASP A 91 4.31 -17.23 -2.27
CA ASP A 91 4.69 -18.55 -2.79
C ASP A 91 3.46 -19.46 -2.91
N VAL A 92 2.65 -19.15 -3.93
CA VAL A 92 1.42 -19.90 -4.22
C VAL A 92 1.73 -21.38 -4.49
N SER A 93 2.89 -21.72 -5.06
CA SER A 93 3.31 -23.12 -5.25
C SER A 93 3.43 -23.86 -3.92
N ALA A 94 4.15 -23.28 -2.95
CA ALA A 94 4.32 -23.91 -1.66
C ALA A 94 3.00 -23.98 -0.87
N MET A 95 2.14 -22.96 -0.99
CA MET A 95 0.78 -22.99 -0.42
C MET A 95 -0.05 -24.15 -1.00
N MET A 96 -0.01 -24.34 -2.32
CA MET A 96 -0.69 -25.46 -2.98
C MET A 96 -0.19 -26.81 -2.50
N ASP A 97 1.14 -26.99 -2.44
CA ASP A 97 1.74 -28.24 -1.99
C ASP A 97 1.27 -28.61 -0.58
N ARG A 98 1.24 -27.63 0.34
CA ARG A 98 0.73 -27.86 1.72
C ARG A 98 -0.75 -28.22 1.75
N MET A 99 -1.56 -27.58 0.91
CA MET A 99 -2.98 -27.90 0.80
C MET A 99 -3.19 -29.34 0.29
N ILE A 100 -2.43 -29.74 -0.72
CA ILE A 100 -2.47 -31.08 -1.29
C ILE A 100 -2.00 -32.10 -0.25
N GLU A 101 -0.88 -31.87 0.43
CA GLU A 101 -0.36 -32.76 1.48
C GLU A 101 -1.36 -32.96 2.61
N LYS A 102 -2.05 -31.90 3.06
CA LYS A 102 -3.08 -31.97 4.09
C LYS A 102 -4.27 -32.83 3.64
N GLN A 103 -4.68 -32.73 2.37
CA GLN A 103 -5.72 -33.62 1.83
C GLN A 103 -5.23 -35.05 1.59
N MET A 104 -3.93 -35.25 1.35
CA MET A 104 -3.30 -36.56 1.19
C MET A 104 -3.14 -37.33 2.50
N ALA A 105 -3.21 -36.67 3.66
CA ALA A 105 -3.02 -37.29 4.98
C ALA A 105 -3.96 -38.47 5.24
N ASN A 106 -5.15 -38.49 4.60
CA ASN A 106 -6.15 -39.55 4.75
C ASN A 106 -6.20 -40.52 3.54
N ILE A 107 -5.28 -40.40 2.57
CA ILE A 107 -5.24 -41.24 1.37
C ILE A 107 -4.25 -42.41 1.58
N PRO A 108 -4.64 -43.66 1.24
CA PRO A 108 -3.73 -44.81 1.29
C PRO A 108 -2.47 -44.62 0.43
N GLU A 109 -1.33 -45.10 0.91
CA GLU A 109 0.00 -44.99 0.27
C GLU A 109 -0.05 -45.38 -1.22
N ALA A 110 -0.73 -46.49 -1.53
CA ALA A 110 -0.82 -47.05 -2.88
C ALA A 110 -1.57 -46.15 -3.89
N GLN A 111 -2.35 -45.18 -3.43
CA GLN A 111 -3.12 -44.26 -4.28
C GLN A 111 -2.63 -42.81 -4.18
N ARG A 112 -1.67 -42.53 -3.30
CA ARG A 112 -1.28 -41.16 -2.93
C ARG A 112 -0.66 -40.40 -4.10
N GLU A 113 0.19 -41.04 -4.89
CA GLU A 113 0.88 -40.41 -6.03
C GLU A 113 -0.09 -40.09 -7.19
N GLN A 114 -0.98 -41.04 -7.53
CA GLN A 114 -2.00 -40.82 -8.55
C GLN A 114 -3.00 -39.73 -8.13
N MET A 115 -3.41 -39.73 -6.86
CA MET A 115 -4.35 -38.74 -6.33
C MET A 115 -3.69 -37.35 -6.23
N ARG A 116 -2.41 -37.28 -5.85
CA ARG A 116 -1.64 -36.03 -5.85
C ARG A 116 -1.63 -35.38 -7.24
N GLY A 117 -1.25 -36.13 -8.28
CA GLY A 117 -1.22 -35.60 -9.64
C GLY A 117 -2.61 -35.16 -10.16
N MET A 118 -3.67 -35.87 -9.75
CA MET A 118 -5.05 -35.49 -10.08
C MET A 118 -5.46 -34.19 -9.37
N MET A 119 -5.18 -34.05 -8.08
CA MET A 119 -5.47 -32.82 -7.32
C MET A 119 -4.65 -31.63 -7.82
N GLU A 120 -3.35 -31.80 -8.08
CA GLU A 120 -2.50 -30.76 -8.66
C GLU A 120 -3.07 -30.24 -9.98
N SER A 121 -3.45 -31.17 -10.87
CA SER A 121 -4.08 -30.81 -12.15
C SER A 121 -5.41 -30.09 -11.94
N MET A 122 -6.26 -30.57 -11.03
CA MET A 122 -7.56 -29.97 -10.73
C MET A 122 -7.43 -28.56 -10.15
N ILE A 123 -6.57 -28.37 -9.15
CA ILE A 123 -6.30 -27.08 -8.51
C ILE A 123 -5.68 -26.12 -9.53
N LYS A 124 -4.67 -26.56 -10.29
CA LYS A 124 -4.04 -25.73 -11.33
C LYS A 124 -5.03 -25.27 -12.42
N ASN A 125 -6.03 -26.09 -12.72
CA ASN A 125 -7.08 -25.73 -13.68
C ASN A 125 -8.17 -24.80 -13.09
N GLN A 126 -8.32 -24.78 -11.76
CA GLN A 126 -9.28 -23.93 -11.05
C GLN A 126 -8.67 -22.61 -10.55
N MET A 127 -7.36 -22.56 -10.37
CA MET A 127 -6.69 -21.33 -9.94
C MET A 127 -6.72 -20.27 -11.04
N PRO A 128 -6.80 -18.99 -10.66
CA PRO A 128 -6.48 -17.91 -11.57
C PRO A 128 -5.10 -18.18 -12.17
N LYS A 129 -4.96 -18.04 -13.49
CA LYS A 129 -3.62 -17.97 -14.08
C LYS A 129 -2.89 -16.83 -13.39
N GLN A 130 -1.66 -17.08 -12.93
CA GLN A 130 -0.81 -16.03 -12.42
C GLN A 130 -0.80 -14.89 -13.44
N ALA A 131 -1.26 -13.72 -13.03
CA ALA A 131 -1.35 -12.59 -13.92
C ALA A 131 0.09 -12.18 -14.30
N ALA A 132 0.32 -11.88 -15.58
CA ALA A 132 1.59 -11.30 -15.96
C ALA A 132 1.77 -9.98 -15.19
N ALA A 133 3.00 -9.76 -14.68
CA ALA A 133 3.30 -8.54 -13.96
C ALA A 133 3.04 -7.31 -14.86
N PRO A 134 2.39 -6.27 -14.33
CA PRO A 134 2.12 -5.05 -15.07
C PRO A 134 3.42 -4.33 -15.37
N VAL A 135 3.45 -3.69 -16.54
CA VAL A 135 4.54 -2.80 -16.94
C VAL A 135 3.99 -1.39 -17.07
N TYR A 136 4.63 -0.47 -16.36
CA TYR A 136 4.33 0.97 -16.43
C TYR A 136 5.29 1.65 -17.39
N LYS A 137 4.74 2.44 -18.33
CA LYS A 137 5.54 3.21 -19.29
C LYS A 137 4.99 4.62 -19.42
N LYS A 138 5.88 5.62 -19.34
CA LYS A 138 5.53 7.00 -19.73
C LYS A 138 5.19 7.03 -21.22
N SER A 139 4.10 7.69 -21.59
CA SER A 139 3.71 7.84 -23.01
C SER A 139 4.54 8.92 -23.73
N GLY A 140 5.16 9.82 -22.96
CA GLY A 140 5.79 11.04 -23.46
C GLY A 140 4.86 12.26 -23.46
N ASP A 141 3.58 12.07 -23.17
CA ASP A 141 2.61 13.15 -23.00
C ASP A 141 2.61 13.67 -21.55
N SER A 142 2.20 14.92 -21.40
CA SER A 142 1.93 15.54 -20.09
C SER A 142 0.50 16.07 -20.03
N LYS A 143 -0.04 16.13 -18.82
CA LYS A 143 -1.35 16.72 -18.52
C LYS A 143 -1.27 17.51 -17.21
N GLU A 144 -2.36 18.21 -16.92
CA GLU A 144 -2.57 18.87 -15.64
C GLU A 144 -3.89 18.40 -15.03
N TYR A 145 -3.86 18.09 -13.73
CA TYR A 145 -5.05 17.79 -12.93
C TYR A 145 -4.99 18.59 -11.64
N ASN A 146 -6.02 19.40 -11.37
CA ASN A 146 -6.14 20.23 -10.17
C ASN A 146 -4.87 21.04 -9.84
N GLY A 147 -4.22 21.60 -10.87
CA GLY A 147 -3.00 22.42 -10.72
C GLY A 147 -1.69 21.62 -10.69
N TYR A 148 -1.74 20.29 -10.71
CA TYR A 148 -0.55 19.44 -10.75
C TYR A 148 -0.23 19.02 -12.18
N ASN A 149 0.91 19.47 -12.68
CA ASN A 149 1.50 18.95 -13.92
C ASN A 149 2.04 17.53 -13.70
N CYS A 150 1.72 16.63 -14.61
CA CYS A 150 2.02 15.21 -14.49
C CYS A 150 2.33 14.55 -15.84
N ASP A 151 3.13 13.49 -15.79
CA ASP A 151 3.46 12.65 -16.94
C ASP A 151 2.39 11.56 -17.10
N VAL A 152 1.90 11.37 -18.33
CA VAL A 152 0.96 10.30 -18.64
C VAL A 152 1.70 8.97 -18.67
N VAL A 153 1.17 7.99 -17.93
CA VAL A 153 1.72 6.65 -17.78
C VAL A 153 0.65 5.63 -18.16
N VAL A 154 1.02 4.67 -19.00
CA VAL A 154 0.15 3.56 -19.38
C VAL A 154 0.62 2.31 -18.64
N LYS A 155 -0.32 1.62 -17.99
CA LYS A 155 -0.14 0.28 -17.43
C LYS A 155 -0.50 -0.73 -18.49
N THR A 156 0.39 -1.67 -18.74
CA THR A 156 0.17 -2.76 -19.71
C THR A 156 0.35 -4.12 -19.04
N VAL A 157 -0.51 -5.07 -19.36
CA VAL A 157 -0.42 -6.47 -18.96
C VAL A 157 -0.36 -7.30 -20.25
N GLU A 158 0.66 -8.14 -20.41
CA GLU A 158 0.91 -8.89 -21.65
C GLU A 158 0.92 -8.02 -22.93
N GLY A 159 1.35 -6.76 -22.81
CA GLY A 159 1.40 -5.80 -23.90
C GLY A 159 0.05 -5.14 -24.24
N GLN A 160 -1.03 -5.49 -23.56
CA GLN A 160 -2.34 -4.85 -23.68
C GLN A 160 -2.49 -3.75 -22.63
N SER A 161 -3.02 -2.59 -23.03
CA SER A 161 -3.31 -1.48 -22.11
C SER A 161 -4.40 -1.89 -21.13
N SER A 162 -4.10 -1.83 -19.83
CA SER A 162 -5.03 -2.18 -18.74
C SER A 162 -5.40 -1.00 -17.85
N GLY A 163 -4.60 0.07 -17.83
CA GLY A 163 -4.85 1.27 -17.04
C GLY A 163 -4.08 2.49 -17.54
N SER A 164 -4.50 3.67 -17.11
CA SER A 164 -3.86 4.96 -17.43
C SER A 164 -3.74 5.81 -16.17
N PHE A 165 -2.59 6.45 -16.01
CA PHE A 165 -2.23 7.23 -14.84
C PHE A 165 -1.65 8.57 -15.30
N CYS A 166 -1.74 9.57 -14.45
CA CYS A 166 -0.94 10.77 -14.57
C CYS A 166 -0.17 10.94 -13.26
N VAL A 167 1.15 10.87 -13.33
CA VAL A 167 2.02 10.81 -12.16
C VAL A 167 2.91 12.05 -12.08
N THR A 168 3.21 12.48 -10.86
CA THR A 168 4.14 13.58 -10.60
C THR A 168 5.13 13.16 -9.49
N GLU A 169 6.25 13.86 -9.39
CA GLU A 169 7.25 13.63 -8.34
C GLU A 169 6.62 13.84 -6.96
N TYR A 170 6.87 12.95 -6.00
CA TYR A 170 6.22 13.02 -4.69
C TYR A 170 6.46 14.35 -3.96
N GLY A 171 7.66 14.95 -4.13
CA GLY A 171 7.99 16.23 -3.52
C GLY A 171 7.21 17.43 -4.08
N LYS A 172 6.53 17.28 -5.24
CA LYS A 172 5.58 18.29 -5.75
C LYS A 172 4.21 18.21 -5.09
N LEU A 173 3.97 17.14 -4.34
CA LEU A 173 2.78 16.92 -3.51
C LEU A 173 3.09 17.13 -2.02
N ASP A 174 4.20 17.80 -1.71
CA ASP A 174 4.67 18.05 -0.35
C ASP A 174 4.83 16.77 0.53
N VAL A 175 4.90 15.60 -0.10
CA VAL A 175 5.18 14.33 0.58
C VAL A 175 6.66 14.30 0.97
N ALA A 176 6.95 14.01 2.23
CA ALA A 176 8.30 13.93 2.73
C ALA A 176 9.03 12.66 2.21
N PRO A 177 10.37 12.69 2.03
CA PRO A 177 11.11 11.51 1.59
C PRO A 177 10.95 10.27 2.49
N ALA A 178 10.78 10.49 3.81
CA ALA A 178 10.55 9.41 4.77
C ALA A 178 9.18 8.74 4.58
N GLU A 179 8.14 9.53 4.31
CA GLU A 179 6.80 9.02 3.98
C GLU A 179 6.83 8.24 2.66
N TYR A 180 7.44 8.81 1.62
CA TYR A 180 7.57 8.14 0.31
C TYR A 180 8.32 6.80 0.42
N ALA A 181 9.31 6.69 1.30
CA ALA A 181 10.01 5.43 1.53
C ALA A 181 9.05 4.32 2.03
N VAL A 182 8.08 4.66 2.88
CA VAL A 182 7.04 3.71 3.33
C VAL A 182 6.07 3.38 2.20
N ILE A 183 5.62 4.38 1.43
CA ILE A 183 4.74 4.13 0.27
C ILE A 183 5.44 3.22 -0.75
N SER A 184 6.73 3.43 -1.02
CA SER A 184 7.51 2.59 -1.93
C SER A 184 7.55 1.13 -1.47
N LYS A 185 7.70 0.89 -0.16
CA LYS A 185 7.60 -0.46 0.42
C LYS A 185 6.19 -1.04 0.25
N PHE A 186 5.16 -0.26 0.58
CA PHE A 186 3.76 -0.63 0.40
C PHE A 186 3.45 -1.04 -1.05
N MET A 187 3.80 -0.20 -2.03
CA MET A 187 3.59 -0.46 -3.46
C MET A 187 4.22 -1.78 -3.92
N LYS A 188 5.47 -2.05 -3.49
CA LYS A 188 6.18 -3.29 -3.85
C LYS A 188 5.52 -4.53 -3.29
N ILE A 189 5.07 -4.48 -2.03
CA ILE A 189 4.41 -5.63 -1.41
C ILE A 189 3.01 -5.82 -2.00
N ALA A 190 2.27 -4.73 -2.22
CA ALA A 190 0.96 -4.77 -2.88
C ALA A 190 1.05 -5.40 -4.28
N GLU A 191 2.04 -5.04 -5.10
CA GLU A 191 2.31 -5.69 -6.40
C GLU A 191 2.62 -7.18 -6.24
N LYS A 192 3.51 -7.52 -5.30
CA LYS A 192 3.86 -8.92 -5.02
C LYS A 192 2.61 -9.74 -4.69
N MET A 193 1.73 -9.23 -3.83
CA MET A 193 0.47 -9.89 -3.47
C MET A 193 -0.50 -9.94 -4.65
N ALA A 194 -0.73 -8.83 -5.35
CA ALA A 194 -1.71 -8.74 -6.42
C ALA A 194 -1.40 -9.67 -7.61
N SER A 195 -0.10 -9.83 -7.95
CA SER A 195 0.36 -10.76 -9.00
C SER A 195 -0.04 -12.22 -8.76
N GLN A 196 -0.24 -12.61 -7.50
CA GLN A 196 -0.56 -13.99 -7.11
C GLN A 196 -2.06 -14.29 -7.14
N PHE A 197 -2.91 -13.30 -6.85
CA PHE A 197 -4.37 -13.50 -6.76
C PHE A 197 -5.11 -13.18 -8.07
N GLY A 198 -4.40 -12.91 -9.16
CA GLY A 198 -4.96 -12.79 -10.51
C GLY A 198 -5.73 -11.50 -10.79
N GLN A 199 -5.78 -10.57 -9.84
CA GLN A 199 -6.29 -9.21 -10.02
C GLN A 199 -5.21 -8.21 -9.64
N ASP A 200 -4.45 -7.74 -10.64
CA ASP A 200 -3.40 -6.76 -10.40
C ASP A 200 -3.96 -5.33 -10.48
N ASN A 201 -4.42 -4.83 -9.33
CA ASN A 201 -4.75 -3.42 -9.12
C ASN A 201 -3.63 -2.67 -8.40
N SER A 202 -2.43 -3.26 -8.32
CA SER A 202 -1.30 -2.59 -7.71
C SER A 202 -0.91 -1.37 -8.54
N MET A 203 -0.26 -0.40 -7.89
CA MET A 203 0.24 0.83 -8.49
C MET A 203 1.72 0.98 -8.12
N ASN A 204 2.60 0.15 -8.70
CA ASN A 204 4.04 0.25 -8.44
C ASN A 204 4.76 1.00 -9.56
N PHE A 205 5.08 2.27 -9.31
CA PHE A 205 5.75 3.14 -10.29
C PHE A 205 7.28 3.11 -10.18
N ALA A 206 7.88 2.24 -9.37
CA ALA A 206 9.32 2.24 -9.12
C ALA A 206 10.19 2.17 -10.40
N ALA A 207 9.69 1.53 -11.46
CA ALA A 207 10.38 1.42 -12.75
C ALA A 207 10.44 2.75 -13.54
N ILE A 208 9.58 3.73 -13.22
CA ILE A 208 9.46 5.00 -13.95
C ILE A 208 9.82 6.24 -13.11
N GLY A 209 10.20 6.04 -11.84
CA GLY A 209 10.73 7.07 -10.95
C GLY A 209 10.06 7.11 -9.58
N GLU A 210 10.46 8.10 -8.78
CA GLU A 210 9.89 8.36 -7.46
C GLU A 210 8.64 9.25 -7.59
N VAL A 211 7.55 8.64 -8.04
CA VAL A 211 6.33 9.36 -8.43
C VAL A 211 5.08 8.82 -7.73
N LEU A 212 4.07 9.68 -7.62
CA LEU A 212 2.73 9.37 -7.12
C LEU A 212 1.67 9.83 -8.14
N PRO A 213 0.52 9.14 -8.25
CA PRO A 213 -0.52 9.50 -9.19
C PRO A 213 -1.31 10.70 -8.67
N VAL A 214 -1.50 11.70 -9.53
CA VAL A 214 -2.51 12.76 -9.34
C VAL A 214 -3.80 12.45 -10.10
N TYR A 215 -3.73 11.47 -11.00
CA TYR A 215 -4.87 10.87 -11.70
C TYR A 215 -4.63 9.38 -11.91
N PHE A 216 -5.66 8.57 -11.77
CA PHE A 216 -5.66 7.19 -12.22
C PHE A 216 -7.01 6.81 -12.82
N LYS A 217 -6.96 5.91 -13.80
CA LYS A 217 -8.09 5.16 -14.33
C LYS A 217 -7.63 3.73 -14.57
N ASP A 218 -8.00 2.84 -13.65
CA ASP A 218 -7.57 1.44 -13.65
C ASP A 218 -8.67 0.57 -13.06
N ALA A 219 -8.82 -0.66 -13.55
CA ALA A 219 -9.78 -1.65 -13.02
C ALA A 219 -11.23 -1.14 -12.81
N GLY A 220 -11.69 -0.21 -13.65
CA GLY A 220 -13.03 0.39 -13.54
C GLY A 220 -13.16 1.50 -12.50
N GLN A 221 -12.10 1.81 -11.77
CA GLN A 221 -12.01 2.93 -10.83
C GLN A 221 -11.32 4.12 -11.50
N THR A 222 -11.75 5.32 -11.14
CA THR A 222 -11.08 6.58 -11.48
C THR A 222 -10.87 7.36 -10.19
N GLY A 223 -9.68 7.95 -10.04
CA GLY A 223 -9.40 8.87 -8.95
C GLY A 223 -8.59 10.07 -9.44
N ILE A 224 -8.97 11.24 -8.96
CA ILE A 224 -8.29 12.52 -9.20
C ILE A 224 -7.85 13.04 -7.82
N LEU A 225 -6.58 13.40 -7.68
CA LEU A 225 -6.09 14.07 -6.47
C LEU A 225 -6.76 15.43 -6.35
N MET A 226 -7.61 15.60 -5.35
CA MET A 226 -8.35 16.82 -5.09
C MET A 226 -7.61 17.74 -4.13
N ASP A 227 -6.94 17.15 -3.15
CA ASP A 227 -6.31 17.91 -2.07
C ASP A 227 -5.10 17.17 -1.48
N VAL A 228 -4.20 17.98 -0.92
CA VAL A 228 -3.02 17.55 -0.17
C VAL A 228 -3.03 18.36 1.13
N ASP A 229 -3.21 17.67 2.26
CA ASP A 229 -3.22 18.28 3.59
C ASP A 229 -1.97 17.87 4.35
N ASN A 230 -1.24 18.85 4.91
CA ASN A 230 -0.04 18.64 5.71
C ASN A 230 -0.29 18.94 7.20
N GLY A 231 -1.42 18.46 7.71
CA GLY A 231 -1.78 18.55 9.12
C GLY A 231 -1.26 17.37 9.94
N ASP A 232 -1.22 17.54 11.26
CA ASP A 232 -0.94 16.43 12.17
C ASP A 232 -2.05 15.37 12.04
N ILE A 233 -1.68 14.12 11.79
CA ILE A 233 -2.63 13.02 11.72
C ILE A 233 -2.81 12.45 13.13
N ASP A 234 -4.05 12.40 13.62
CA ASP A 234 -4.34 11.74 14.89
C ASP A 234 -3.94 10.26 14.80
N ALA A 235 -3.01 9.84 15.66
CA ALA A 235 -2.50 8.46 15.70
C ALA A 235 -3.64 7.43 15.86
N ALA A 236 -4.77 7.78 16.47
CA ALA A 236 -5.93 6.90 16.56
C ALA A 236 -6.50 6.53 15.17
N LEU A 237 -6.42 7.44 14.19
CA LEU A 237 -6.85 7.20 12.80
C LEU A 237 -5.97 6.17 12.09
N LEU A 238 -4.71 6.01 12.51
CA LEU A 238 -3.73 5.11 11.90
C LEU A 238 -3.75 3.70 12.52
N THR A 239 -4.73 3.41 13.39
CA THR A 239 -4.86 2.13 14.07
C THR A 239 -6.24 1.53 13.86
N VAL A 240 -6.38 0.25 14.18
CA VAL A 240 -7.68 -0.41 14.19
C VAL A 240 -8.54 0.20 15.29
N PRO A 241 -9.79 0.61 15.02
CA PRO A 241 -10.64 1.21 16.04
C PRO A 241 -10.95 0.24 17.20
N GLU A 242 -11.19 0.80 18.38
CA GLU A 242 -11.52 0.00 19.56
C GLU A 242 -12.79 -0.83 19.34
N GLY A 243 -12.80 -2.06 19.86
CA GLY A 243 -13.94 -2.98 19.79
C GLY A 243 -14.02 -3.82 18.50
N TYR A 244 -13.11 -3.62 17.56
CA TYR A 244 -12.99 -4.48 16.38
C TYR A 244 -12.39 -5.83 16.76
N LYS A 245 -12.81 -6.88 16.05
CA LYS A 245 -12.35 -8.25 16.31
C LYS A 245 -11.37 -8.71 15.24
N GLN A 246 -10.22 -9.19 15.69
CA GLN A 246 -9.29 -9.86 14.78
C GLN A 246 -9.94 -11.15 14.28
N GLN A 247 -9.99 -11.32 12.96
CA GLN A 247 -10.32 -12.57 12.31
C GLN A 247 -9.03 -13.36 12.11
N GLU A 248 -9.08 -14.65 12.42
CA GLU A 248 -8.03 -15.58 12.05
C GLU A 248 -7.98 -15.66 10.53
N LEU A 249 -6.78 -15.60 9.97
CA LEU A 249 -6.64 -15.86 8.56
C LEU A 249 -7.04 -17.32 8.27
N PRO A 250 -7.79 -17.57 7.17
CA PRO A 250 -8.07 -18.93 6.73
C PRO A 250 -6.79 -19.78 6.71
N LYS A 251 -6.81 -20.89 7.46
CA LYS A 251 -5.67 -21.82 7.56
C LYS A 251 -5.35 -22.50 6.24
N GLU A 252 -6.23 -22.36 5.27
CA GLU A 252 -6.07 -22.83 3.90
C GLU A 252 -5.11 -21.94 3.11
N MET A 253 -4.83 -20.71 3.59
CA MET A 253 -3.88 -19.77 2.97
C MET A 253 -2.42 -19.95 3.42
N PHE A 254 -2.17 -20.79 4.44
CA PHE A 254 -0.85 -20.99 5.06
C PHE A 254 -0.54 -22.47 5.29
#